data_AF-A0A2V8RIT4-F1
#
_entry.id   AF-A0A2V8RIT4-F1
#
_cell.length_a   1.000
_cell.length_b   1.000
_cell.length_c   1.000
_cell.angle_alpha   90.00
_cell.angle_beta   90.00
_cell.angle_gamma   90.00
#
_symmetry.space_group_name_H-M   'P 1'
#
loop_
_entity.id
_entity.type
_entity.pdbx_description
1 polymer ?
#
loop_
_entity_poly.entity_id
_entity_poly.type
_entity_poly.pdbx_seq_one_letter_code
_entity_poly.pdbx_strand_id
1 'polypeptide(L)'
;MPSKTSFKITVFVLLACVGCALSSSAQTKKKKSTKKAATPTAVEIKTDAPAATTVVAEPVAKRNARPADEVTTGAGGTSQSKPDPSYRYEFTQPDFINNRITIDHDESGKGTIAFTRRGSSEAITDPLQLSAATLTRLKAAFTALNFHDSTENYQYEKDYSHLGVIKISLTKAGRERVTTFNYTTNKNAKVLMDEYRKISNQWIWIFDMAVARENQPLDGPTQMETLDAYMKRGEISDPEQMLPLLHELADDERLPLIARNHAARLIKQIEKAKK
;
A
#
# COMPACT_ATOMS: atom_id res chain seq x y z
N MET A 1 23.41 53.23 36.48
CA MET A 1 24.86 52.95 36.40
C MET A 1 25.05 51.53 35.89
N PRO A 2 25.71 51.34 34.74
CA PRO A 2 25.85 50.04 34.07
C PRO A 2 27.18 49.36 34.42
N SER A 3 27.21 48.04 34.56
CA SER A 3 28.48 47.28 34.43
C SER A 3 28.36 46.25 33.31
N LYS A 4 29.09 46.54 32.24
CA LYS A 4 29.37 45.68 31.09
C LYS A 4 30.52 44.72 31.42
N THR A 5 30.44 43.48 30.95
CA THR A 5 31.60 42.62 30.64
C THR A 5 31.08 41.50 29.72
N SER A 6 31.22 41.56 28.39
CA SER A 6 32.41 41.35 27.53
C SER A 6 32.77 39.87 27.27
N PHE A 7 32.22 39.34 26.19
CA PHE A 7 32.91 38.72 25.03
C PHE A 7 34.05 37.71 25.27
N LYS A 8 33.89 36.46 24.80
CA LYS A 8 34.91 35.71 24.02
C LYS A 8 34.24 34.73 23.05
N ILE A 9 34.27 35.09 21.77
CA ILE A 9 34.10 34.21 20.61
C ILE A 9 35.45 33.52 20.38
N THR A 10 35.45 32.20 20.21
CA THR A 10 36.64 31.46 19.74
C THR A 10 36.27 30.70 18.49
N VAL A 11 36.66 31.27 17.35
CA VAL A 11 36.68 30.65 16.03
C VAL A 11 38.03 29.95 15.89
N PHE A 12 38.03 28.65 15.63
CA PHE A 12 39.22 27.94 15.15
C PHE A 12 38.95 27.49 13.71
N VAL A 13 39.58 28.20 12.77
CA VAL A 13 39.83 27.76 11.40
C VAL A 13 41.25 27.21 11.40
N LEU A 14 41.43 25.96 10.98
CA LEU A 14 42.74 25.52 10.50
C LEU A 14 42.60 24.68 9.23
N LEU A 15 43.27 25.23 8.22
CA LEU A 15 43.45 24.80 6.85
C LEU A 15 44.55 23.72 6.79
N ALA A 16 44.36 22.67 5.99
CA ALA A 16 45.48 21.85 5.51
C ALA A 16 45.14 21.25 4.12
N CYS A 17 45.72 21.89 3.09
CA CYS A 17 45.82 21.40 1.72
C CYS A 17 47.03 20.46 1.59
N VAL A 18 46.88 19.29 0.94
CA VAL A 18 47.84 18.56 0.08
C VAL A 18 47.00 17.43 -0.57
N GLY A 19 46.98 17.08 -1.86
CA GLY A 19 47.79 17.38 -3.04
C GLY A 19 47.86 16.10 -3.92
N CYS A 20 47.88 16.28 -5.26
CA CYS A 20 48.21 15.30 -6.32
C CYS A 20 47.16 14.21 -6.69
N ALA A 21 47.01 13.74 -7.92
CA ALA A 21 47.42 14.18 -9.27
C ALA A 21 46.69 13.29 -10.32
N LEU A 22 46.25 13.94 -11.40
CA LEU A 22 46.23 13.56 -12.82
C LEU A 22 46.10 12.10 -13.32
N SER A 23 45.13 11.97 -14.25
CA SER A 23 45.17 11.31 -15.58
C SER A 23 45.13 9.78 -15.71
N SER A 24 44.15 9.29 -16.49
CA SER A 24 44.40 8.56 -17.75
C SER A 24 43.13 8.38 -18.60
N SER A 25 43.31 8.63 -19.90
CA SER A 25 42.35 8.57 -21.00
C SER A 25 42.28 7.18 -21.65
N ALA A 26 41.40 7.07 -22.65
CA ALA A 26 41.41 6.13 -23.78
C ALA A 26 40.70 4.77 -23.57
N GLN A 27 40.00 4.15 -24.51
CA GLN A 27 39.43 4.44 -25.84
C GLN A 27 38.78 3.12 -26.30
N THR A 28 37.61 3.18 -26.96
CA THR A 28 37.14 2.23 -28.01
C THR A 28 36.86 0.76 -27.60
N LYS A 29 35.85 0.01 -28.07
CA LYS A 29 35.37 -0.23 -29.44
C LYS A 29 33.96 -0.86 -29.43
N LYS A 30 33.24 -0.58 -30.52
CA LYS A 30 32.04 -1.28 -31.01
C LYS A 30 32.17 -2.81 -31.01
N LYS A 31 31.06 -3.50 -30.74
CA LYS A 31 30.70 -4.71 -31.50
C LYS A 31 29.18 -4.77 -31.71
N LYS A 32 28.79 -4.46 -32.96
CA LYS A 32 27.49 -4.73 -33.56
C LYS A 32 27.46 -6.23 -33.84
N SER A 33 26.50 -6.97 -33.29
CA SER A 33 26.23 -8.36 -33.70
C SER A 33 24.81 -8.45 -34.22
N THR A 34 24.69 -8.36 -35.53
CA THR A 34 23.55 -8.81 -36.31
C THR A 34 23.58 -10.34 -36.34
N LYS A 35 22.61 -11.01 -35.72
CA LYS A 35 22.28 -12.40 -36.05
C LYS A 35 20.84 -12.44 -36.58
N LYS A 36 20.80 -12.58 -37.90
CA LYS A 36 19.66 -12.88 -38.74
C LYS A 36 19.19 -14.30 -38.38
N ALA A 37 18.00 -14.43 -37.80
CA ALA A 37 17.33 -15.71 -37.66
C ALA A 37 16.58 -15.99 -38.97
N ALA A 38 16.83 -17.15 -39.55
CA ALA A 38 16.15 -17.66 -40.72
C ALA A 38 15.34 -18.89 -40.35
N THR A 39 14.13 -18.95 -40.93
CA THR A 39 13.27 -20.14 -41.20
C THR A 39 12.57 -20.79 -39.99
N PRO A 40 11.39 -21.44 -40.15
CA PRO A 40 10.72 -21.84 -41.40
C PRO A 40 9.21 -21.59 -41.52
N THR A 41 8.83 -21.55 -42.80
CA THR A 41 7.62 -22.05 -43.48
C THR A 41 6.49 -22.64 -42.62
N ALA A 42 5.31 -22.05 -42.81
CA ALA A 42 4.01 -22.54 -42.37
C ALA A 42 3.69 -23.92 -42.99
N VAL A 43 3.25 -24.85 -42.15
CA VAL A 43 2.55 -26.06 -42.57
C VAL A 43 1.07 -25.84 -42.27
N GLU A 44 0.29 -25.74 -43.34
CA GLU A 44 -1.17 -25.72 -43.35
C GLU A 44 -1.67 -27.14 -43.02
N ILE A 45 -2.26 -27.32 -41.83
CA ILE A 45 -3.00 -28.53 -41.48
C ILE A 45 -4.49 -28.22 -41.67
N LYS A 46 -5.03 -28.70 -42.79
CA LYS A 46 -6.47 -28.90 -42.95
C LYS A 46 -6.92 -29.97 -41.96
N THR A 47 -7.85 -29.62 -41.08
CA THR A 47 -8.61 -30.59 -40.30
C THR A 47 -10.08 -30.43 -40.68
N ASP A 48 -10.63 -31.52 -41.18
CA ASP A 48 -12.00 -31.65 -41.65
C ASP A 48 -13.03 -31.42 -40.54
N ALA A 49 -14.13 -30.80 -40.94
CA ALA A 49 -15.33 -30.60 -40.13
C ALA A 49 -16.12 -31.91 -39.97
N PRO A 50 -16.64 -32.20 -38.77
CA PRO A 50 -17.80 -33.06 -38.62
C PRO A 50 -19.09 -32.25 -38.58
N ALA A 51 -20.07 -32.77 -39.30
CA ALA A 51 -21.39 -32.23 -39.51
C ALA A 51 -22.21 -32.02 -38.23
N ALA A 52 -23.09 -31.02 -38.32
CA ALA A 52 -24.17 -30.75 -37.39
C ALA A 52 -25.10 -31.98 -37.23
N THR A 53 -25.49 -32.28 -36.01
CA THR A 53 -26.72 -33.03 -35.72
C THR A 53 -27.52 -32.26 -34.69
N THR A 54 -28.65 -31.73 -35.14
CA THR A 54 -29.71 -31.11 -34.37
C THR A 54 -30.44 -32.19 -33.58
N VAL A 55 -30.57 -32.04 -32.26
CA VAL A 55 -31.56 -32.77 -31.47
C VAL A 55 -32.30 -31.77 -30.59
N VAL A 56 -33.61 -31.67 -30.83
CA VAL A 56 -34.59 -30.85 -30.12
C VAL A 56 -34.99 -31.55 -28.80
N ALA A 57 -35.29 -30.73 -27.81
CA ALA A 57 -35.54 -31.01 -26.39
C ALA A 57 -36.76 -31.89 -26.07
N GLU A 58 -36.82 -32.40 -24.84
CA GLU A 58 -37.97 -32.26 -23.92
C GLU A 58 -37.57 -32.47 -22.43
N PRO A 59 -38.37 -31.95 -21.47
CA PRO A 59 -37.90 -31.48 -20.16
C PRO A 59 -38.18 -32.45 -19.01
N VAL A 60 -37.29 -32.49 -18.00
CA VAL A 60 -37.58 -33.13 -16.72
C VAL A 60 -37.68 -32.05 -15.63
N ALA A 61 -38.89 -31.93 -15.10
CA ALA A 61 -39.27 -31.06 -14.01
C ALA A 61 -38.97 -31.67 -12.62
N LYS A 62 -38.94 -30.77 -11.62
CA LYS A 62 -38.97 -30.97 -10.15
C LYS A 62 -37.60 -31.26 -9.52
N ARG A 63 -37.18 -30.68 -8.39
CA ARG A 63 -37.83 -29.86 -7.36
C ARG A 63 -36.72 -29.28 -6.48
N ASN A 64 -36.77 -27.99 -6.18
CA ASN A 64 -36.52 -27.42 -4.85
C ASN A 64 -36.75 -25.91 -4.94
N ALA A 65 -38.01 -25.54 -4.73
CA ALA A 65 -38.41 -24.17 -4.52
C ALA A 65 -37.78 -23.67 -3.20
N ARG A 66 -37.07 -22.55 -3.26
CA ARG A 66 -36.71 -21.75 -2.09
C ARG A 66 -37.89 -20.81 -1.80
N PRO A 67 -38.35 -20.69 -0.54
CA PRO A 67 -39.42 -19.76 -0.19
C PRO A 67 -39.04 -18.33 -0.58
N ALA A 68 -39.98 -17.63 -1.19
CA ALA A 68 -39.93 -16.20 -1.37
C ALA A 68 -40.32 -15.56 -0.04
N ASP A 69 -39.33 -15.06 0.70
CA ASP A 69 -39.57 -14.11 1.78
C ASP A 69 -39.38 -12.70 1.23
N GLU A 70 -40.53 -12.06 1.06
CA GLU A 70 -40.83 -10.66 1.32
C GLU A 70 -39.72 -9.61 1.13
N VAL A 71 -39.96 -8.79 0.13
CA VAL A 71 -39.48 -7.41 0.03
C VAL A 71 -39.77 -6.68 1.36
N THR A 72 -38.73 -6.42 2.13
CA THR A 72 -38.75 -5.35 3.13
C THR A 72 -37.73 -4.30 2.76
N THR A 73 -38.24 -3.19 2.23
CA THR A 73 -37.61 -1.88 2.22
C THR A 73 -37.17 -1.55 3.65
N GLY A 74 -35.87 -1.61 3.91
CA GLY A 74 -35.29 -1.36 5.22
C GLY A 74 -34.07 -0.46 5.11
N ALA A 75 -34.32 0.85 5.00
CA ALA A 75 -33.35 1.85 5.43
C ALA A 75 -33.11 1.63 6.94
N GLY A 76 -31.95 1.10 7.28
CA GLY A 76 -31.62 0.71 8.64
C GLY A 76 -30.13 0.50 8.79
N GLY A 77 -29.33 1.51 8.41
CA GLY A 77 -27.95 1.59 8.87
C GLY A 77 -27.98 1.74 10.39
N THR A 78 -27.82 0.63 11.10
CA THR A 78 -27.54 0.64 12.54
C THR A 78 -26.33 1.53 12.74
N SER A 79 -26.57 2.74 13.24
CA SER A 79 -25.52 3.64 13.69
C SER A 79 -24.90 3.00 14.93
N GLN A 80 -23.93 2.12 14.72
CA GLN A 80 -22.95 1.85 15.75
C GLN A 80 -22.33 3.21 16.10
N SER A 81 -22.46 3.60 17.36
CA SER A 81 -21.78 4.78 17.90
C SER A 81 -20.31 4.68 17.51
N LYS A 82 -19.85 5.53 16.59
CA LYS A 82 -18.43 5.60 16.23
C LYS A 82 -17.64 5.88 17.52
N PRO A 83 -16.50 5.20 17.74
CA PRO A 83 -15.65 5.50 18.87
C PRO A 83 -15.25 6.98 18.84
N ASP A 84 -15.17 7.61 20.01
CA ASP A 84 -14.77 9.01 20.16
C ASP A 84 -13.41 9.05 20.90
N PRO A 85 -12.30 9.46 20.25
CA PRO A 85 -12.20 9.95 18.87
C PRO A 85 -12.15 8.82 17.81
N SER A 86 -12.62 9.14 16.61
CA SER A 86 -12.64 8.25 15.42
C SER A 86 -11.85 8.89 14.28
N TYR A 87 -10.93 8.12 13.70
CA TYR A 87 -10.10 8.53 12.57
C TYR A 87 -10.50 7.73 11.34
N ARG A 88 -10.66 8.42 10.21
CA ARG A 88 -10.97 7.80 8.93
C ARG A 88 -10.08 8.32 7.82
N TYR A 89 -9.54 7.40 7.04
CA TYR A 89 -8.86 7.64 5.79
C TYR A 89 -9.59 6.92 4.66
N GLU A 90 -9.74 7.58 3.53
CA GLU A 90 -10.26 7.00 2.31
C GLU A 90 -9.40 7.44 1.13
N PHE A 91 -9.02 6.50 0.27
CA PHE A 91 -8.37 6.71 -1.00
C PHE A 91 -9.26 6.19 -2.12
N THR A 92 -9.38 6.94 -3.22
CA THR A 92 -10.11 6.53 -4.41
C THR A 92 -9.33 6.84 -5.69
N GLN A 93 -9.25 5.85 -6.59
CA GLN A 93 -8.74 5.99 -7.95
C GLN A 93 -9.33 4.89 -8.84
N PRO A 94 -10.35 5.17 -9.67
CA PRO A 94 -11.02 4.18 -10.52
C PRO A 94 -10.10 3.27 -11.35
N ASP A 95 -8.99 3.81 -11.86
CA ASP A 95 -8.13 3.07 -12.79
C ASP A 95 -7.13 2.12 -12.09
N PHE A 96 -6.96 2.25 -10.77
CA PHE A 96 -6.01 1.43 -10.01
C PHE A 96 -6.56 0.04 -9.71
N ILE A 97 -5.66 -0.95 -9.54
CA ILE A 97 -6.05 -2.32 -9.17
C ILE A 97 -6.82 -2.30 -7.85
N ASN A 98 -6.31 -1.61 -6.83
CA ASN A 98 -7.03 -1.30 -5.61
C ASN A 98 -7.60 0.12 -5.77
N ASN A 99 -8.85 0.20 -6.21
CA ASN A 99 -9.47 1.46 -6.65
C ASN A 99 -10.11 2.25 -5.51
N ARG A 100 -10.35 1.60 -4.37
CA ARG A 100 -10.82 2.23 -3.14
C ARG A 100 -10.17 1.55 -1.95
N ILE A 101 -9.68 2.34 -1.01
CA ILE A 101 -9.14 1.85 0.27
C ILE A 101 -9.73 2.71 1.37
N THR A 102 -10.23 2.09 2.43
CA THR A 102 -10.73 2.79 3.62
C THR A 102 -10.06 2.23 4.86
N ILE A 103 -9.59 3.12 5.74
CA ILE A 103 -9.05 2.77 7.05
C ILE A 103 -9.86 3.57 8.07
N ASP A 104 -10.52 2.87 8.98
CA ASP A 104 -11.18 3.44 10.15
C ASP A 104 -10.44 2.92 11.39
N HIS A 105 -10.11 3.79 12.34
CA HIS A 105 -9.53 3.36 13.62
C HIS A 105 -9.86 4.30 14.77
N ASP A 106 -9.79 3.78 15.99
CA ASP A 106 -9.95 4.53 17.23
C ASP A 106 -8.61 5.11 17.74
N GLU A 107 -8.63 5.72 18.92
CA GLU A 107 -7.44 6.29 19.56
C GLU A 107 -6.37 5.26 19.95
N SER A 108 -6.77 4.02 20.16
CA SER A 108 -5.89 2.88 20.48
C SER A 108 -5.33 2.20 19.22
N GLY A 109 -5.75 2.65 18.03
CA GLY A 109 -5.37 2.10 16.73
C GLY A 109 -6.10 0.82 16.36
N LYS A 110 -7.14 0.45 17.11
CA LYS A 110 -8.04 -0.64 16.73
C LYS A 110 -9.04 -0.14 15.72
N GLY A 111 -9.32 -0.95 14.72
CA GLY A 111 -10.32 -0.60 13.72
C GLY A 111 -10.41 -1.59 12.60
N THR A 112 -10.68 -1.08 11.41
CA THR A 112 -10.91 -1.88 10.21
C THR A 112 -10.21 -1.25 9.01
N ILE A 113 -9.69 -2.09 8.15
CA ILE A 113 -9.25 -1.70 6.82
C ILE A 113 -10.09 -2.45 5.80
N ALA A 114 -10.48 -1.75 4.75
CA ALA A 114 -11.13 -2.37 3.62
C ALA A 114 -10.55 -1.85 2.30
N PHE A 115 -10.51 -2.70 1.29
CA PHE A 115 -10.18 -2.28 -0.05
C PHE A 115 -11.07 -2.95 -1.10
N THR A 116 -11.33 -2.25 -2.19
CA THR A 116 -12.06 -2.76 -3.34
C THR A 116 -11.10 -2.87 -4.52
N ARG A 117 -11.17 -4.00 -5.22
CA ARG A 117 -10.41 -4.22 -6.44
C ARG A 117 -11.21 -3.77 -7.67
N ARG A 118 -10.52 -3.27 -8.68
CA ARG A 118 -11.12 -2.89 -9.97
C ARG A 118 -11.88 -4.08 -10.57
N GLY A 119 -13.14 -3.86 -10.91
CA GLY A 119 -14.04 -4.89 -11.43
C GLY A 119 -14.78 -5.69 -10.36
N SER A 120 -14.48 -5.48 -9.06
CA SER A 120 -15.28 -5.99 -7.95
C SER A 120 -16.18 -4.90 -7.38
N SER A 121 -17.41 -5.24 -7.02
CA SER A 121 -18.29 -4.39 -6.22
C SER A 121 -18.15 -4.66 -4.71
N GLU A 122 -17.56 -5.80 -4.34
CA GLU A 122 -17.38 -6.21 -2.95
C GLU A 122 -16.04 -5.71 -2.40
N ALA A 123 -16.08 -5.17 -1.18
CA ALA A 123 -14.89 -4.73 -0.46
C ALA A 123 -14.37 -5.86 0.44
N ILE A 124 -13.09 -6.16 0.31
CA ILE A 124 -12.38 -7.06 1.24
C ILE A 124 -12.13 -6.25 2.50
N THR A 125 -12.63 -6.72 3.64
CA THR A 125 -12.59 -5.99 4.92
C THR A 125 -12.05 -6.88 6.01
N ASP A 126 -11.09 -6.37 6.78
CA ASP A 126 -10.45 -7.10 7.87
C ASP A 126 -10.16 -6.19 9.07
N PRO A 127 -9.98 -6.77 10.27
CA PRO A 127 -9.58 -6.03 11.45
C PRO A 127 -8.18 -5.44 11.29
N LEU A 128 -8.00 -4.22 11.81
CA LEU A 128 -6.74 -3.50 11.81
C LEU A 128 -6.32 -3.19 13.26
N GLN A 129 -5.04 -3.42 13.55
CA GLN A 129 -4.38 -2.93 14.75
C GLN A 129 -3.12 -2.15 14.35
N LEU A 130 -3.17 -0.83 14.51
CA LEU A 130 -2.00 0.02 14.34
C LEU A 130 -1.04 -0.13 15.52
N SER A 131 0.26 -0.06 15.25
CA SER A 131 1.25 -0.05 16.31
C SER A 131 1.33 1.30 17.03
N ALA A 132 1.90 1.30 18.23
CA ALA A 132 2.13 2.51 19.00
C ALA A 132 3.02 3.53 18.24
N ALA A 133 4.02 3.05 17.48
CA ALA A 133 4.90 3.90 16.70
C ALA A 133 4.14 4.62 15.57
N THR A 134 3.31 3.88 14.83
CA THR A 134 2.47 4.44 13.76
C THR A 134 1.44 5.42 14.32
N LEU A 135 0.76 5.07 15.42
CA LEU A 135 -0.19 5.98 16.08
C LEU A 135 0.48 7.27 16.56
N THR A 136 1.69 7.20 17.08
CA THR A 136 2.44 8.38 17.50
C THR A 136 2.68 9.34 16.34
N ARG A 137 3.08 8.82 15.16
CA ARG A 137 3.27 9.63 13.95
C ARG A 137 1.98 10.26 13.46
N LEU A 138 0.88 9.49 13.42
CA LEU A 138 -0.44 10.00 13.03
C LEU A 138 -0.92 11.10 13.98
N LYS A 139 -0.90 10.84 15.30
CA LYS A 139 -1.32 11.81 16.32
C LYS A 139 -0.50 13.09 16.27
N ALA A 140 0.82 12.98 16.07
CA ALA A 140 1.70 14.13 15.90
C ALA A 140 1.29 14.98 14.70
N ALA A 141 1.00 14.35 13.55
CA ALA A 141 0.61 15.06 12.35
C ALA A 141 -0.80 15.70 12.46
N PHE A 142 -1.78 15.01 13.06
CA PHE A 142 -3.09 15.59 13.36
C PHE A 142 -2.99 16.80 14.31
N THR A 143 -2.13 16.70 15.33
CA THR A 143 -1.88 17.79 16.28
C THR A 143 -1.20 18.97 15.61
N ALA A 144 -0.17 18.72 14.80
CA ALA A 144 0.57 19.77 14.09
C ALA A 144 -0.27 20.52 13.05
N LEU A 145 -1.34 19.90 12.54
CA LEU A 145 -2.32 20.55 11.67
C LEU A 145 -3.40 21.32 12.43
N ASN A 146 -3.44 21.21 13.76
CA ASN A 146 -4.61 21.55 14.56
C ASN A 146 -5.88 21.03 13.88
N PHE A 147 -5.86 19.75 13.46
CA PHE A 147 -6.76 19.27 12.41
C PHE A 147 -8.23 19.38 12.76
N HIS A 148 -8.61 19.40 14.03
CA HIS A 148 -10.02 19.50 14.38
C HIS A 148 -10.56 20.93 14.20
N ASP A 149 -9.76 21.93 14.58
CA ASP A 149 -10.19 23.34 14.59
C ASP A 149 -9.69 24.16 13.39
N SER A 150 -8.82 23.59 12.55
CA SER A 150 -8.33 24.25 11.33
C SER A 150 -9.41 24.33 10.24
N THR A 151 -9.43 25.42 9.47
CA THR A 151 -10.27 25.60 8.28
C THR A 151 -9.45 25.58 6.99
N GLU A 152 -8.18 25.20 7.08
CA GLU A 152 -7.26 25.19 5.93
C GLU A 152 -7.73 24.18 4.87
N ASN A 153 -7.66 24.60 3.60
CA ASN A 153 -7.81 23.71 2.45
C ASN A 153 -6.43 23.17 2.05
N TYR A 154 -6.24 21.85 2.14
CA TYR A 154 -4.97 21.21 1.83
C TYR A 154 -4.76 20.93 0.33
N GLN A 155 -5.77 21.12 -0.51
CA GLN A 155 -5.69 20.90 -1.95
C GLN A 155 -4.72 21.89 -2.60
N TYR A 156 -3.78 21.37 -3.37
CA TYR A 156 -2.92 22.17 -4.23
C TYR A 156 -3.70 22.78 -5.40
N GLU A 157 -3.23 23.92 -5.90
CA GLU A 157 -3.91 24.69 -6.96
C GLU A 157 -4.17 23.85 -8.24
N LYS A 158 -3.23 22.96 -8.59
CA LYS A 158 -3.35 22.09 -9.74
C LYS A 158 -3.99 20.76 -9.38
N ASP A 159 -4.86 20.27 -10.26
CA ASP A 159 -5.51 18.98 -10.10
C ASP A 159 -4.59 17.81 -10.48
N TYR A 160 -4.38 16.91 -9.52
CA TYR A 160 -3.67 15.64 -9.67
C TYR A 160 -4.57 14.43 -9.37
N SER A 161 -5.87 14.53 -9.64
CA SER A 161 -6.86 13.47 -9.45
C SER A 161 -6.49 12.13 -10.10
N HIS A 162 -5.69 12.13 -11.18
CA HIS A 162 -5.14 10.90 -11.78
C HIS A 162 -4.18 10.12 -10.85
N LEU A 163 -3.66 10.73 -9.79
CA LEU A 163 -2.90 10.04 -8.73
C LEU A 163 -3.79 9.50 -7.61
N GLY A 164 -5.09 9.79 -7.69
CA GLY A 164 -6.11 9.43 -6.73
C GLY A 164 -6.51 10.59 -5.81
N VAL A 165 -7.68 10.44 -5.20
CA VAL A 165 -8.27 11.41 -4.28
C VAL A 165 -8.24 10.81 -2.88
N ILE A 166 -7.83 11.63 -1.92
CA ILE A 166 -7.76 11.25 -0.50
C ILE A 166 -8.80 12.05 0.26
N LYS A 167 -9.46 11.38 1.19
CA LYS A 167 -10.36 11.98 2.17
C LYS A 167 -9.91 11.57 3.56
N ILE A 168 -9.64 12.55 4.42
CA ILE A 168 -9.27 12.34 5.82
C ILE A 168 -10.36 12.96 6.69
N SER A 169 -10.84 12.20 7.67
CA SER A 169 -11.86 12.65 8.61
C SER A 169 -11.44 12.37 10.05
N LEU A 170 -11.74 13.30 10.94
CA LEU A 170 -11.57 13.16 12.38
C LEU A 170 -12.87 13.54 13.07
N THR A 171 -13.43 12.60 13.81
CA THR A 171 -14.54 12.83 14.73
C THR A 171 -14.00 12.87 16.15
N LYS A 172 -14.23 13.97 16.86
CA LYS A 172 -13.85 14.11 18.27
C LYS A 172 -14.85 14.98 19.02
N ALA A 173 -15.28 14.55 20.20
CA ALA A 173 -16.22 15.27 21.07
C ALA A 173 -17.50 15.70 20.33
N GLY A 174 -18.07 14.79 19.54
CA GLY A 174 -19.28 15.03 18.73
C GLY A 174 -19.11 15.97 17.53
N ARG A 175 -17.90 16.50 17.28
CA ARG A 175 -17.59 17.35 16.12
C ARG A 175 -16.78 16.56 15.09
N GLU A 176 -17.10 16.72 13.81
CA GLU A 176 -16.38 16.07 12.71
C GLU A 176 -15.75 17.11 11.78
N ARG A 177 -14.45 16.94 11.46
CA ARG A 177 -13.79 17.65 10.36
C ARG A 177 -13.42 16.65 9.27
N VAL A 178 -13.77 16.99 8.04
CA VAL A 178 -13.47 16.24 6.82
C VAL A 178 -12.70 17.14 5.87
N THR A 179 -11.67 16.61 5.24
CA THR A 179 -10.94 17.26 4.15
C THR A 179 -10.70 16.25 3.03
N THR A 180 -10.80 16.75 1.79
CA THR A 180 -10.55 15.99 0.58
C THR A 180 -9.51 16.73 -0.25
N PHE A 181 -8.49 16.01 -0.72
CA PHE A 181 -7.46 16.54 -1.61
C PHE A 181 -6.79 15.41 -2.41
N ASN A 182 -6.22 15.72 -3.57
CA ASN A 182 -5.42 14.78 -4.36
C ASN A 182 -3.91 15.04 -4.26
N TYR A 183 -3.54 16.30 -3.99
CA TYR A 183 -2.15 16.69 -3.77
C TYR A 183 -2.10 17.84 -2.76
N THR A 184 -1.03 17.91 -1.98
CA THR A 184 -0.83 18.96 -0.97
C THR A 184 0.63 19.35 -0.84
N THR A 185 0.88 20.64 -0.61
CA THR A 185 2.20 21.19 -0.24
C THR A 185 2.34 21.37 1.27
N ASN A 186 1.25 21.23 2.04
CA ASN A 186 1.30 21.26 3.49
C ASN A 186 2.06 20.02 3.99
N LYS A 187 3.19 20.26 4.67
CA LYS A 187 4.10 19.19 5.12
C LYS A 187 3.41 18.19 6.03
N ASN A 188 2.55 18.64 6.95
CA ASN A 188 1.89 17.77 7.93
C ASN A 188 0.72 17.00 7.30
N ALA A 189 -0.03 17.62 6.37
CA ALA A 189 -1.05 16.92 5.60
C ALA A 189 -0.43 15.84 4.70
N LYS A 190 0.75 16.13 4.13
CA LYS A 190 1.54 15.15 3.40
C LYS A 190 1.99 13.98 4.27
N VAL A 191 2.45 14.24 5.50
CA VAL A 191 2.79 13.18 6.47
C VAL A 191 1.59 12.28 6.76
N LEU A 192 0.41 12.84 7.01
CA LEU A 192 -0.80 12.04 7.21
C LEU A 192 -1.13 11.16 6.01
N MET A 193 -1.16 11.76 4.81
CA MET A 193 -1.40 11.03 3.57
C MET A 193 -0.40 9.88 3.39
N ASP A 194 0.89 10.17 3.52
CA ASP A 194 1.95 9.20 3.27
C ASP A 194 1.88 8.06 4.31
N GLU A 195 1.62 8.37 5.58
CA GLU A 195 1.51 7.35 6.63
C GLU A 195 0.32 6.41 6.38
N TYR A 196 -0.87 6.93 6.06
CA TYR A 196 -2.03 6.08 5.72
C TYR A 196 -1.80 5.24 4.46
N ARG A 197 -1.11 5.78 3.45
CA ARG A 197 -0.74 5.01 2.27
C ARG A 197 0.22 3.87 2.62
N LYS A 198 1.19 4.10 3.50
CA LYS A 198 2.11 3.06 3.98
C LYS A 198 1.39 1.95 4.75
N ILE A 199 0.44 2.32 5.61
CA ILE A 199 -0.43 1.34 6.30
C ILE A 199 -1.19 0.50 5.28
N SER A 200 -1.77 1.15 4.27
CA SER A 200 -2.53 0.49 3.20
C SER A 200 -1.66 -0.49 2.42
N ASN A 201 -0.48 -0.06 1.96
CA ASN A 201 0.46 -0.90 1.20
C ASN A 201 0.90 -2.13 1.98
N GLN A 202 1.28 -1.93 3.25
CA GLN A 202 1.67 -3.02 4.14
C GLN A 202 0.55 -4.05 4.28
N TRP A 203 -0.66 -3.58 4.51
CA TRP A 203 -1.79 -4.45 4.78
C TRP A 203 -2.28 -5.20 3.53
N ILE A 204 -2.37 -4.50 2.39
CA ILE A 204 -2.67 -5.13 1.09
C ILE A 204 -1.64 -6.21 0.77
N TRP A 205 -0.35 -5.95 1.03
CA TRP A 205 0.67 -6.96 0.82
C TRP A 205 0.49 -8.19 1.72
N ILE A 206 0.17 -7.99 3.01
CA ILE A 206 -0.12 -9.08 3.95
C ILE A 206 -1.26 -9.96 3.41
N PHE A 207 -2.33 -9.32 2.96
CA PHE A 207 -3.47 -10.01 2.35
C PHE A 207 -3.07 -10.77 1.07
N ASP A 208 -2.43 -10.10 0.12
CA ASP A 208 -2.04 -10.70 -1.16
C ASP A 208 -1.08 -11.88 -0.95
N MET A 209 -0.16 -11.78 0.02
CA MET A 209 0.76 -12.86 0.36
C MET A 209 0.04 -14.05 1.02
N ALA A 210 -0.94 -13.80 1.89
CA ALA A 210 -1.76 -14.86 2.49
C ALA A 210 -2.55 -15.62 1.41
N VAL A 211 -3.18 -14.89 0.47
CA VAL A 211 -3.89 -15.49 -0.67
C VAL A 211 -2.95 -16.28 -1.56
N ALA A 212 -1.77 -15.75 -1.88
CA ALA A 212 -0.77 -16.44 -2.69
C ALA A 212 -0.29 -17.73 -2.01
N ARG A 213 0.02 -17.68 -0.71
CA ARG A 213 0.43 -18.86 0.08
C ARG A 213 -0.58 -20.01 -0.02
N GLU A 214 -1.86 -19.69 -0.02
CA GLU A 214 -2.92 -20.70 -0.04
C GLU A 214 -3.25 -21.20 -1.43
N ASN A 215 -3.39 -20.29 -2.40
CA ASN A 215 -3.98 -20.58 -3.70
C ASN A 215 -2.96 -20.64 -4.85
N GLN A 216 -1.87 -19.88 -4.76
CA GLN A 216 -0.86 -19.74 -5.81
C GLN A 216 0.56 -19.65 -5.21
N PRO A 217 1.08 -20.70 -4.54
CA PRO A 217 2.35 -20.63 -3.81
C PRO A 217 3.56 -20.23 -4.67
N LEU A 218 3.49 -20.53 -5.98
CA LEU A 218 4.50 -20.18 -6.97
C LEU A 218 4.66 -18.66 -7.17
N ASP A 219 3.67 -17.86 -6.78
CA ASP A 219 3.73 -16.39 -6.83
C ASP A 219 4.45 -15.78 -5.62
N GLY A 220 4.76 -16.57 -4.60
CA GLY A 220 5.49 -16.14 -3.40
C GLY A 220 6.76 -15.34 -3.68
N PRO A 221 7.63 -15.72 -4.65
CA PRO A 221 8.82 -14.94 -5.00
C PRO A 221 8.48 -13.50 -5.44
N THR A 222 7.47 -13.32 -6.29
CA THR A 222 7.02 -12.00 -6.77
C THR A 222 6.43 -11.17 -5.64
N GLN A 223 5.69 -11.80 -4.71
CA GLN A 223 5.21 -11.11 -3.52
C GLN A 223 6.37 -10.64 -2.63
N MET A 224 7.41 -11.45 -2.44
CA MET A 224 8.58 -11.03 -1.67
C MET A 224 9.36 -9.89 -2.34
N GLU A 225 9.49 -9.90 -3.67
CA GLU A 225 10.08 -8.80 -4.44
C GLU A 225 9.30 -7.49 -4.26
N THR A 226 7.97 -7.58 -4.27
CA THR A 226 7.09 -6.43 -4.05
C THR A 226 7.32 -5.84 -2.66
N LEU A 227 7.39 -6.66 -1.61
CA LEU A 227 7.70 -6.19 -0.26
C LEU A 227 9.08 -5.55 -0.17
N ASP A 228 10.12 -6.19 -0.72
CA ASP A 228 11.47 -5.63 -0.70
C ASP A 228 11.53 -4.26 -1.39
N ALA A 229 10.75 -4.09 -2.47
CA ALA A 229 10.61 -2.81 -3.13
C ALA A 229 9.90 -1.76 -2.25
N TYR A 230 8.83 -2.13 -1.53
CA TYR A 230 8.18 -1.25 -0.56
C TYR A 230 9.12 -0.86 0.58
N MET A 231 9.85 -1.82 1.15
CA MET A 231 10.83 -1.58 2.21
C MET A 231 11.92 -0.61 1.76
N LYS A 232 12.48 -0.78 0.56
CA LYS A 232 13.52 0.10 0.00
C LYS A 232 13.04 1.54 -0.23
N ARG A 233 11.76 1.73 -0.59
CA ARG A 233 11.16 3.06 -0.79
C ARG A 233 10.62 3.69 0.50
N GLY A 234 10.64 2.97 1.63
CA GLY A 234 10.03 3.43 2.88
C GLY A 234 8.51 3.50 2.79
N GLU A 235 7.90 2.61 2.01
CA GLU A 235 6.45 2.51 1.75
C GLU A 235 5.71 1.56 2.69
N ILE A 236 6.38 1.08 3.74
CA ILE A 236 5.80 0.28 4.84
C ILE A 236 5.75 1.15 6.10
N SER A 237 4.65 1.08 6.84
CA SER A 237 4.41 1.93 8.01
C SER A 237 5.12 1.35 9.23
N ASP A 238 4.91 0.06 9.49
CA ASP A 238 5.53 -0.66 10.58
C ASP A 238 5.99 -2.06 10.13
N PRO A 239 7.25 -2.17 9.69
CA PRO A 239 7.82 -3.46 9.31
C PRO A 239 7.83 -4.50 10.45
N GLU A 240 7.88 -4.08 11.72
CA GLU A 240 7.95 -5.03 12.83
C GLU A 240 6.69 -5.88 12.95
N GLN A 241 5.52 -5.32 12.61
CA GLN A 241 4.25 -6.06 12.61
C GLN A 241 4.23 -7.19 11.58
N MET A 242 5.15 -7.18 10.61
CA MET A 242 5.23 -8.20 9.56
C MET A 242 6.08 -9.40 9.98
N LEU A 243 6.87 -9.28 11.05
CA LEU A 243 7.79 -10.34 11.49
C LEU A 243 7.09 -11.69 11.73
N PRO A 244 5.94 -11.78 12.42
CA PRO A 244 5.27 -13.06 12.63
C PRO A 244 4.97 -13.79 11.32
N LEU A 245 4.37 -13.08 10.36
CA LEU A 245 4.09 -13.64 9.04
C LEU A 245 5.38 -13.99 8.30
N LEU A 246 6.40 -13.13 8.30
CA LEU A 246 7.66 -13.41 7.62
C LEU A 246 8.35 -14.67 8.17
N HIS A 247 8.29 -14.92 9.48
CA HIS A 247 8.78 -16.16 10.08
C HIS A 247 8.01 -17.38 9.56
N GLU A 248 6.67 -17.32 9.56
CA GLU A 248 5.85 -18.38 8.97
C GLU A 248 6.24 -18.67 7.52
N LEU A 249 6.45 -17.62 6.71
CA LEU A 249 6.82 -17.77 5.30
C LEU A 249 8.24 -18.32 5.08
N ALA A 250 9.16 -18.07 6.01
CA ALA A 250 10.52 -18.61 5.94
C ALA A 250 10.53 -20.14 6.19
N ASP A 251 9.61 -20.62 7.01
CA ASP A 251 9.49 -22.03 7.40
C ASP A 251 8.45 -22.80 6.55
N ASP A 252 7.66 -22.12 5.71
CA ASP A 252 6.63 -22.74 4.88
C ASP A 252 7.21 -23.50 3.67
N GLU A 253 7.23 -24.82 3.76
CA GLU A 253 7.73 -25.71 2.70
C GLU A 253 6.91 -25.69 1.40
N ARG A 254 5.67 -25.18 1.43
CA ARG A 254 4.84 -25.03 0.22
C ARG A 254 5.36 -23.93 -0.69
N LEU A 255 6.12 -22.98 -0.15
CA LEU A 255 6.67 -21.87 -0.89
C LEU A 255 7.99 -22.27 -1.57
N PRO A 256 8.27 -21.74 -2.78
CA PRO A 256 9.57 -21.90 -3.41
C PRO A 256 10.71 -21.46 -2.49
N LEU A 257 11.83 -22.22 -2.48
CA LEU A 257 12.99 -21.95 -1.63
C LEU A 257 13.49 -20.50 -1.74
N ILE A 258 13.41 -19.91 -2.93
CA ILE A 258 13.79 -18.51 -3.14
C ILE A 258 12.93 -17.53 -2.34
N ALA A 259 11.62 -17.75 -2.24
CA ALA A 259 10.71 -16.92 -1.45
C ALA A 259 11.03 -17.04 0.04
N ARG A 260 11.24 -18.27 0.54
CA ARG A 260 11.61 -18.53 1.93
C ARG A 260 12.93 -17.85 2.32
N ASN A 261 13.95 -17.98 1.48
CA ASN A 261 15.25 -17.32 1.68
C ASN A 261 15.12 -15.80 1.66
N HIS A 262 14.21 -15.27 0.85
CA HIS A 262 13.91 -13.84 0.79
C HIS A 262 13.23 -13.37 2.09
N ALA A 263 12.23 -14.09 2.58
CA ALA A 263 11.61 -13.83 3.89
C ALA A 263 12.66 -13.82 5.01
N ALA A 264 13.53 -14.83 5.07
CA ALA A 264 14.64 -14.90 6.04
C ALA A 264 15.61 -13.71 5.95
N ARG A 265 15.85 -13.17 4.75
CA ARG A 265 16.64 -11.95 4.56
C ARG A 265 15.90 -10.72 5.11
N LEU A 266 14.61 -10.57 4.82
CA LEU A 266 13.81 -9.43 5.27
C LEU A 266 13.67 -9.39 6.80
N ILE A 267 13.49 -10.55 7.45
CA ILE A 267 13.50 -10.67 8.92
C ILE A 267 14.77 -10.04 9.49
N LYS A 268 15.96 -10.48 9.02
CA LYS A 268 17.25 -9.95 9.48
C LYS A 268 17.39 -8.45 9.25
N GLN A 269 16.84 -7.93 8.15
CA GLN A 269 16.87 -6.50 7.84
C GLN A 269 16.02 -5.70 8.81
N ILE A 270 14.80 -6.16 9.11
CA ILE A 270 13.87 -5.52 10.04
C ILE A 270 14.45 -5.54 11.46
N GLU A 271 14.93 -6.69 11.93
CA GLU A 271 15.55 -6.84 13.25
C GLU A 271 16.80 -5.97 13.42
N LYS A 272 17.58 -5.80 12.36
CA LYS A 272 18.76 -4.92 12.39
C LYS A 272 18.36 -3.45 12.45
N ALA A 273 17.30 -3.04 11.76
CA ALA A 273 16.82 -1.66 11.75
C ALA A 273 16.17 -1.24 13.09
N LYS A 274 15.76 -2.20 13.91
CA LYS A 274 15.25 -1.98 15.28
C LYS A 274 16.35 -1.57 16.27
N LYS A 275 17.59 -2.00 16.03
CA LYS A 275 18.75 -1.72 16.89
C LYS A 275 19.34 -0.34 16.60
#